data_AF-A0A6B2L1A1-F1
#
_entry.id   AF-A0A6B2L1A1-F1
#
_cell.length_a   1.000
_cell.length_b   1.000
_cell.length_c   1.000
_cell.angle_alpha   90.00
_cell.angle_beta   90.00
_cell.angle_gamma   90.00
#
_symmetry.space_group_name_H-M   'P 1'
#
loop_
_entity.id
_entity.type
_entity.pdbx_description
1 polymer ?
#
loop_
_entity_poly.entity_id
_entity_poly.type
_entity_poly.pdbx_seq_one_letter_code
_entity_poly.pdbx_strand_id
1 'polypeptide(L)'
;MDQKNGTKIGEGAFSTVMSMLVAGTEVAVKVFKMNSTTFLQQKLNEFRKEISILRSLQNEHIVSLIGASMEIKVPTEEDPTASSFFALVLEYAEKGSLARIYPEDPHRIVFSHEKKFKIISQIIAGMQYLHSKEILHLDLKPGNILLDKDYNAKISDFGLSVITINNKDSFDTPSTKLPAIPGGTPVFMPPEAFESGHVPTVKNDVYAFGVIINSLLDNPPLKPYPTNPNLKASQNLILEELARLVKAGNRPKQQTAVTEMNKLISLCWDNNPEKRPTFSEIANDESLIVGRARAITLAVDNSNFTKLYADASQEAVGSEAWVGAFRESFSVPLNSKMEDPVSKAVFYFLGVENVELDKITPSASKRFLQWVSDIGVEGFGSTLKSICRKDWFWGIVTSGKVDEILKSKSNYHIGTWLVAWVPVEEKSEEGSWQLCYVAKGDKKGEKDIKKDPINPRHHTFAKIRNLLDSKDRARNFPGITLKEPARRVDNTCPPRKIPDFEITYLPNRDSYKPADSNLPDSVKTNFNFVSE
;
A
#
# COMPACT_ATOMS: atom_id res chain seq x y z
N MET A 1 20.90 -30.62 11.69
CA MET A 1 19.50 -30.14 11.75
C MET A 1 19.00 -30.43 13.15
N ASP A 2 18.73 -29.41 13.95
CA ASP A 2 18.06 -29.63 15.25
C ASP A 2 16.60 -29.99 14.98
N GLN A 3 16.17 -31.13 15.53
CA GLN A 3 14.90 -31.83 15.24
C GLN A 3 13.63 -31.12 15.75
N LYS A 4 13.55 -29.78 15.74
CA LYS A 4 12.36 -29.04 16.23
C LYS A 4 11.84 -27.84 15.41
N ASN A 5 12.50 -27.36 14.36
CA ASN A 5 12.22 -26.00 13.87
C ASN A 5 11.50 -25.91 12.52
N GLY A 6 10.22 -26.31 12.47
CA GLY A 6 9.37 -26.05 11.31
C GLY A 6 7.89 -26.28 11.58
N THR A 7 7.06 -25.22 11.62
CA THR A 7 5.59 -25.38 11.71
C THR A 7 4.99 -25.21 10.33
N LYS A 8 4.20 -26.16 9.85
CA LYS A 8 3.46 -26.00 8.61
C LYS A 8 2.43 -24.88 8.78
N ILE A 9 2.56 -23.81 8.00
CA ILE A 9 1.69 -22.62 8.06
C ILE A 9 0.76 -22.51 6.85
N GLY A 10 1.03 -23.25 5.77
CA GLY A 10 0.18 -23.25 4.59
C GLY A 10 0.41 -24.45 3.68
N GLU A 11 -0.61 -24.82 2.93
CA GLU A 11 -0.53 -25.84 1.88
C GLU A 11 -1.29 -25.38 0.64
N GLY A 12 -0.60 -25.38 -0.50
CA GLY A 12 -1.17 -25.15 -1.81
C GLY A 12 -1.11 -26.41 -2.68
N ALA A 13 -1.67 -26.30 -3.88
CA ALA A 13 -1.64 -27.35 -4.88
C ALA A 13 -0.20 -27.77 -5.25
N PHE A 14 0.72 -26.79 -5.32
CA PHE A 14 2.08 -27.00 -5.83
C PHE A 14 3.19 -26.80 -4.79
N SER A 15 2.85 -26.35 -3.58
CA SER A 15 3.85 -26.05 -2.55
C SER A 15 3.30 -26.22 -1.14
N THR A 16 4.20 -26.44 -0.19
CA THR A 16 3.94 -26.38 1.25
C THR A 16 4.75 -25.24 1.84
N VAL A 17 4.15 -24.44 2.73
CA VAL A 17 4.84 -23.33 3.39
C VAL A 17 5.02 -23.67 4.87
N MET A 18 6.25 -23.50 5.36
CA MET A 18 6.62 -23.73 6.75
C MET A 18 7.17 -22.45 7.36
N SER A 19 6.84 -22.14 8.63
CA SER A 19 7.61 -21.15 9.39
C SER A 19 8.81 -21.84 10.01
N MET A 20 9.99 -21.22 9.92
CA MET A 20 11.24 -21.74 10.45
C MET A 20 12.02 -20.62 11.13
N LEU A 21 12.77 -20.95 12.19
CA LEU A 21 13.68 -20.02 12.82
C LEU A 21 15.08 -20.18 12.20
N VAL A 22 15.54 -19.18 11.47
CA VAL A 22 16.85 -19.15 10.80
C VAL A 22 17.68 -18.02 11.42
N ALA A 23 18.80 -18.37 12.06
CA ALA A 23 19.68 -17.41 12.75
C ALA A 23 18.92 -16.45 13.72
N GLY A 24 17.94 -16.99 14.46
CA GLY A 24 17.12 -16.21 15.40
C GLY A 24 16.04 -15.34 14.75
N THR A 25 15.89 -15.38 13.43
CA THR A 25 14.83 -14.69 12.67
C THR A 25 13.80 -15.69 12.18
N GLU A 26 12.52 -15.43 12.41
CA GLU A 26 11.45 -16.26 11.86
C GLU A 26 11.27 -15.96 10.36
N VAL A 27 11.26 -17.00 9.53
CA VAL A 27 11.16 -16.91 8.08
C VAL A 27 10.08 -17.87 7.56
N ALA A 28 9.51 -17.55 6.40
CA ALA A 28 8.60 -18.44 5.69
C ALA A 28 9.37 -19.21 4.60
N VAL A 29 9.33 -20.54 4.66
CA VAL A 29 9.98 -21.42 3.68
C VAL A 29 8.91 -22.08 2.82
N LYS A 30 8.78 -21.62 1.56
CA LYS A 30 7.88 -22.19 0.54
C LYS A 30 8.61 -23.32 -0.19
N VAL A 31 8.26 -24.56 0.13
CA VAL A 31 8.82 -25.79 -0.46
C VAL A 31 7.94 -26.27 -1.61
N PHE A 32 8.50 -26.42 -2.81
CA PHE A 32 7.76 -26.83 -4.01
C PHE A 32 7.64 -28.35 -4.06
N LYS A 33 6.42 -28.86 -4.28
CA LYS A 33 6.14 -30.31 -4.37
C LYS A 33 6.63 -30.87 -5.71
N MET A 34 7.38 -31.98 -5.69
CA MET A 34 7.88 -32.66 -6.88
C MET A 34 7.22 -34.04 -7.01
N ASN A 35 6.13 -34.12 -7.78
CA ASN A 35 5.32 -35.36 -7.85
C ASN A 35 5.51 -36.14 -9.17
N SER A 36 6.31 -35.66 -10.14
CA SER A 36 6.60 -36.42 -11.36
C SER A 36 7.80 -35.88 -12.14
N THR A 37 8.65 -36.76 -12.68
CA THR A 37 9.84 -36.46 -13.48
C THR A 37 9.52 -35.78 -14.82
N THR A 38 8.33 -35.98 -15.40
CA THR A 38 7.92 -35.42 -16.70
C THR A 38 7.65 -33.91 -16.67
N PHE A 39 7.58 -33.28 -15.49
CA PHE A 39 7.30 -31.84 -15.32
C PHE A 39 8.44 -31.08 -14.63
N LEU A 40 9.59 -31.72 -14.39
CA LEU A 40 10.68 -31.13 -13.60
C LEU A 40 11.23 -29.84 -14.22
N GLN A 41 11.46 -29.82 -15.54
CA GLN A 41 11.99 -28.65 -16.24
C GLN A 41 11.00 -27.47 -16.23
N GLN A 42 9.71 -27.74 -16.40
CA GLN A 42 8.68 -26.69 -16.30
C GLN A 42 8.62 -26.11 -14.88
N LYS A 43 8.63 -26.97 -13.86
CA LYS A 43 8.61 -26.55 -12.44
C LYS A 43 9.87 -25.80 -12.04
N LEU A 44 11.03 -26.20 -12.58
CA LEU A 44 12.29 -25.47 -12.44
C LEU A 44 12.22 -24.07 -13.08
N ASN A 45 11.61 -23.96 -14.25
CA ASN A 45 11.44 -22.67 -14.92
C ASN A 45 10.46 -21.77 -14.16
N GLU A 46 9.36 -22.30 -13.63
CA GLU A 46 8.44 -21.58 -12.74
C GLU A 46 9.17 -21.08 -11.47
N PHE A 47 9.97 -21.94 -10.84
CA PHE A 47 10.78 -21.58 -9.66
C PHE A 47 11.81 -20.49 -9.98
N ARG A 48 12.59 -20.63 -11.05
CA ARG A 48 13.57 -19.63 -11.51
C ARG A 48 12.93 -18.30 -11.85
N LYS A 49 11.75 -18.34 -12.49
CA LYS A 49 10.96 -17.15 -12.82
C LYS A 49 10.51 -16.42 -11.55
N GLU A 50 9.96 -17.15 -10.58
CA GLU A 50 9.53 -16.57 -9.30
C GLU A 50 10.71 -15.92 -8.55
N ILE A 51 11.88 -16.58 -8.52
CA ILE A 51 13.13 -15.98 -8.00
C ILE A 51 13.50 -14.71 -8.75
N SER A 52 13.52 -14.75 -10.09
CA SER A 52 13.92 -13.62 -10.92
C SER A 52 13.02 -12.40 -10.67
N ILE A 53 11.71 -12.62 -10.56
CA ILE A 53 10.73 -11.59 -10.23
C ILE A 53 11.02 -11.05 -8.83
N LEU A 54 11.00 -11.90 -7.80
CA LEU A 54 11.17 -11.48 -6.41
C LEU A 54 12.50 -10.76 -6.15
N ARG A 55 13.60 -11.17 -6.80
CA ARG A 55 14.90 -10.49 -6.71
C ARG A 55 14.89 -9.06 -7.25
N SER A 56 13.98 -8.74 -8.16
CA SER A 56 13.85 -7.41 -8.75
C SER A 56 12.95 -6.46 -7.94
N LEU A 57 12.28 -6.98 -6.91
CA LEU A 57 11.28 -6.26 -6.12
C LEU A 57 11.87 -5.81 -4.79
N GLN A 58 11.76 -4.51 -4.51
CA GLN A 58 12.11 -3.92 -3.22
C GLN A 58 11.04 -2.88 -2.87
N ASN A 59 10.05 -3.29 -2.08
CA ASN A 59 8.92 -2.45 -1.67
C ASN A 59 8.36 -2.94 -0.33
N GLU A 60 7.94 -2.02 0.55
CA GLU A 60 7.41 -2.37 1.87
C GLU A 60 6.12 -3.22 1.83
N HIS A 61 5.33 -3.10 0.75
CA HIS A 61 4.07 -3.80 0.53
C HIS A 61 4.21 -5.04 -0.35
N ILE A 62 5.43 -5.56 -0.51
CA ILE A 62 5.72 -6.81 -1.21
C ILE A 62 6.53 -7.70 -0.28
N VAL A 63 6.24 -9.00 -0.28
CA VAL A 63 7.01 -9.99 0.46
C VAL A 63 8.43 -10.06 -0.09
N SER A 64 9.39 -9.87 0.81
CA SER A 64 10.81 -9.88 0.50
C SER A 64 11.35 -11.31 0.40
N LEU A 65 12.13 -11.56 -0.66
CA LEU A 65 12.94 -12.76 -0.80
C LEU A 65 14.22 -12.62 0.02
N ILE A 66 14.41 -13.52 0.98
CA ILE A 66 15.64 -13.61 1.79
C ILE A 66 16.66 -14.49 1.08
N GLY A 67 16.21 -15.59 0.48
CA GLY A 67 17.07 -16.53 -0.22
C GLY A 67 16.29 -17.63 -0.92
N ALA A 68 17.00 -18.54 -1.58
CA ALA A 68 16.42 -19.71 -2.21
C ALA A 68 17.34 -20.91 -2.02
N SER A 69 16.77 -22.11 -1.97
CA SER A 69 17.50 -23.37 -1.98
C SER A 69 17.07 -24.19 -3.18
N MET A 70 18.04 -24.73 -3.91
CA MET A 70 17.82 -25.61 -5.07
C MET A 70 17.90 -27.09 -4.73
N GLU A 71 18.41 -27.43 -3.56
CA GLU A 71 18.51 -28.81 -3.11
C GLU A 71 18.29 -28.85 -1.61
N ILE A 72 17.06 -29.10 -1.20
CA ILE A 72 16.75 -29.53 0.17
C ILE A 72 16.58 -31.03 0.15
N LYS A 73 17.47 -31.75 0.83
CA LYS A 73 17.33 -33.16 1.15
C LYS A 73 16.44 -33.28 2.39
N VAL A 74 15.22 -33.81 2.24
CA VAL A 74 14.33 -34.10 3.40
C VAL A 74 14.34 -35.63 3.65
N PRO A 75 15.03 -36.11 4.70
CA PRO A 75 15.13 -37.55 5.02
C PRO A 75 13.96 -38.05 5.90
N THR A 76 13.58 -39.32 5.76
CA THR A 76 12.66 -40.07 6.65
C THR A 76 13.40 -41.21 7.37
N GLU A 77 12.73 -41.92 8.30
CA GLU A 77 13.36 -42.91 9.19
C GLU A 77 13.84 -44.22 8.52
N GLU A 78 13.27 -44.66 7.39
CA GLU A 78 13.50 -46.00 6.80
C GLU A 78 14.51 -46.07 5.65
N ASP A 79 14.78 -44.93 5.02
CA ASP A 79 15.15 -44.75 3.62
C ASP A 79 15.40 -43.25 3.42
N PRO A 80 16.29 -42.64 4.23
CA PRO A 80 16.65 -41.23 4.22
C PRO A 80 17.15 -40.65 2.89
N THR A 81 17.13 -41.37 1.77
CA THR A 81 17.47 -40.95 0.38
C THR A 81 16.52 -39.91 -0.23
N ALA A 82 16.28 -38.86 0.55
CA ALA A 82 16.28 -37.46 0.14
C ALA A 82 15.72 -37.15 -1.26
N SER A 83 14.44 -36.80 -1.28
CA SER A 83 13.88 -36.04 -2.40
C SER A 83 14.49 -34.64 -2.42
N SER A 84 14.98 -34.20 -3.58
CA SER A 84 15.46 -32.83 -3.77
C SER A 84 14.28 -31.89 -3.95
N PHE A 85 14.12 -30.98 -3.00
CA PHE A 85 13.12 -29.92 -3.10
C PHE A 85 13.75 -28.58 -3.39
N PHE A 86 13.01 -27.76 -4.13
CA PHE A 86 13.29 -26.34 -4.28
C PHE A 86 12.53 -25.60 -3.21
N ALA A 87 13.14 -24.57 -2.63
CA ALA A 87 12.45 -23.70 -1.70
C ALA A 87 12.82 -22.24 -1.85
N LEU A 88 11.85 -21.38 -1.55
CA LEU A 88 12.06 -19.95 -1.35
C LEU A 88 12.04 -19.65 0.14
N VAL A 89 13.02 -18.90 0.60
CA VAL A 89 13.07 -18.34 1.95
C VAL A 89 12.61 -16.90 1.84
N LEU A 90 11.45 -16.62 2.44
CA LEU A 90 10.75 -15.35 2.38
C LEU A 90 10.66 -14.74 3.78
N GLU A 91 10.46 -13.43 3.86
CA GLU A 91 10.09 -12.81 5.14
C GLU A 91 8.80 -13.43 5.70
N TYR A 92 8.76 -13.62 7.02
CA TYR A 92 7.59 -14.15 7.69
C TYR A 92 6.60 -13.04 8.04
N ALA A 93 5.34 -13.22 7.66
CA ALA A 93 4.25 -12.28 7.96
C ALA A 93 3.37 -12.87 9.09
N GLU A 94 3.53 -12.32 10.29
CA GLU A 94 3.11 -12.95 11.55
C GLU A 94 1.60 -13.08 11.72
N LYS A 95 0.80 -12.27 11.02
CA LYS A 95 -0.67 -12.31 11.07
C LYS A 95 -1.27 -13.17 9.96
N GLY A 96 -0.43 -13.77 9.10
CA GLY A 96 -0.85 -14.66 8.02
C GLY A 96 -1.61 -13.93 6.91
N SER A 97 -2.44 -14.66 6.17
CA SER A 97 -3.17 -14.12 5.02
C SER A 97 -4.39 -13.29 5.40
N LEU A 98 -4.70 -12.27 4.59
CA LEU A 98 -5.94 -11.49 4.64
C LEU A 98 -7.20 -12.35 4.45
N ALA A 99 -7.09 -13.57 3.89
CA ALA A 99 -8.22 -14.51 3.79
C ALA A 99 -8.85 -14.86 5.16
N ARG A 100 -8.14 -14.66 6.27
CA ARG A 100 -8.67 -14.82 7.64
C ARG A 100 -9.79 -13.83 7.99
N ILE A 101 -10.13 -12.88 7.12
CA ILE A 101 -11.28 -11.97 7.35
C ILE A 101 -12.64 -12.67 7.26
N TYR A 102 -12.70 -13.81 6.57
CA TYR A 102 -13.95 -14.50 6.29
C TYR A 102 -14.53 -15.19 7.54
N PRO A 103 -15.87 -15.15 7.74
CA PRO A 103 -16.55 -15.71 8.92
C PRO A 103 -16.21 -17.16 9.23
N GLU A 104 -16.05 -17.99 8.21
CA GLU A 104 -15.74 -19.42 8.33
C GLU A 104 -14.27 -19.76 8.67
N ASP A 105 -13.37 -18.78 8.75
CA ASP A 105 -12.00 -19.03 9.23
C ASP A 105 -11.98 -19.16 10.77
N PRO A 106 -11.45 -20.26 11.34
CA PRO A 106 -11.41 -20.44 12.79
C PRO A 106 -10.48 -19.44 13.51
N HIS A 107 -9.53 -18.84 12.79
CA HIS A 107 -8.62 -17.81 13.27
C HIS A 107 -9.00 -16.41 12.76
N ARG A 108 -10.32 -16.19 12.63
CA ARG A 108 -10.87 -14.98 12.01
C ARG A 108 -10.30 -13.70 12.59
N ILE A 109 -9.93 -12.78 11.70
CA ILE A 109 -9.52 -11.43 12.06
C ILE A 109 -10.65 -10.46 11.69
N VAL A 110 -11.09 -9.66 12.66
CA VAL A 110 -12.08 -8.60 12.45
C VAL A 110 -11.36 -7.26 12.39
N PHE A 111 -11.57 -6.51 11.31
CA PHE A 111 -10.99 -5.20 11.10
C PHE A 111 -12.02 -4.09 11.24
N SER A 112 -11.61 -2.98 11.87
CA SER A 112 -12.32 -1.70 11.74
C SER A 112 -12.30 -1.23 10.30
N HIS A 113 -13.26 -0.37 9.91
CA HIS A 113 -13.26 0.20 8.57
C HIS A 113 -11.97 0.95 8.26
N GLU A 114 -11.43 1.71 9.21
CA GLU A 114 -10.15 2.38 9.07
C GLU A 114 -9.02 1.41 8.70
N LYS A 115 -8.91 0.28 9.41
CA LYS A 115 -7.88 -0.72 9.14
C LYS A 115 -8.08 -1.41 7.80
N LYS A 116 -9.33 -1.63 7.37
CA LYS A 116 -9.65 -2.09 6.01
C LYS A 116 -9.14 -1.07 4.98
N PHE A 117 -9.37 0.23 5.14
CA PHE A 117 -8.88 1.25 4.21
C PHE A 117 -7.36 1.42 4.21
N LYS A 118 -6.70 1.24 5.36
CA LYS A 118 -5.23 1.15 5.44
C LYS A 118 -4.73 0.00 4.56
N ILE A 119 -5.29 -1.20 4.73
CA ILE A 119 -4.94 -2.40 3.93
C ILE A 119 -5.20 -2.16 2.44
N ILE A 120 -6.36 -1.59 2.07
CA ILE A 120 -6.69 -1.24 0.68
C ILE A 120 -5.63 -0.31 0.08
N SER A 121 -5.23 0.73 0.82
CA SER A 121 -4.22 1.70 0.36
C SER A 121 -2.85 1.05 0.16
N GLN A 122 -2.46 0.13 1.05
CA GLN A 122 -1.19 -0.61 0.95
C GLN A 122 -1.18 -1.59 -0.22
N ILE A 123 -2.30 -2.27 -0.49
CA ILE A 123 -2.47 -3.12 -1.69
C ILE A 123 -2.32 -2.27 -2.96
N ILE A 124 -2.99 -1.10 -3.02
CA ILE A 124 -2.87 -0.18 -4.16
C ILE A 124 -1.41 0.21 -4.37
N ALA A 125 -0.70 0.65 -3.32
CA ALA A 125 0.69 1.07 -3.41
C ALA A 125 1.63 -0.07 -3.86
N GLY A 126 1.43 -1.29 -3.36
CA GLY A 126 2.19 -2.46 -3.80
C GLY A 126 1.94 -2.82 -5.27
N MET A 127 0.67 -2.78 -5.72
CA MET A 127 0.33 -3.05 -7.12
C MET A 127 0.79 -1.95 -8.08
N GLN A 128 0.76 -0.67 -7.68
CA GLN A 128 1.36 0.42 -8.45
C GLN A 128 2.85 0.17 -8.67
N TYR A 129 3.57 -0.27 -7.63
CA TYR A 129 4.99 -0.62 -7.76
C TYR A 129 5.19 -1.79 -8.74
N LEU A 130 4.43 -2.88 -8.62
CA LEU A 130 4.51 -4.01 -9.54
C LEU A 130 4.27 -3.61 -11.00
N HIS A 131 3.20 -2.86 -11.26
CA HIS A 131 2.86 -2.40 -12.62
C HIS A 131 3.90 -1.43 -13.16
N SER A 132 4.52 -0.58 -12.32
CA SER A 132 5.64 0.28 -12.73
C SER A 132 6.91 -0.49 -13.11
N LYS A 133 7.03 -1.75 -12.68
CA LYS A 133 8.10 -2.69 -13.04
C LYS A 133 7.69 -3.62 -14.18
N GLU A 134 6.56 -3.34 -14.84
CA GLU A 134 6.00 -4.17 -15.91
C GLU A 134 5.73 -5.62 -15.45
N ILE A 135 5.34 -5.82 -14.20
CA ILE A 135 5.03 -7.12 -13.62
C ILE A 135 3.52 -7.21 -13.37
N LEU A 136 2.87 -8.19 -13.98
CA LEU A 136 1.48 -8.57 -13.69
C LEU A 136 1.45 -9.64 -12.61
N HIS A 137 0.57 -9.50 -11.62
CA HIS A 137 0.48 -10.46 -10.52
C HIS A 137 -0.28 -11.73 -10.93
N LEU A 138 -1.44 -11.57 -11.56
CA LEU A 138 -2.35 -12.58 -12.13
C LEU A 138 -3.04 -13.54 -11.14
N ASP A 139 -2.62 -13.60 -9.88
CA ASP A 139 -3.35 -14.31 -8.80
C ASP A 139 -3.57 -13.43 -7.57
N LEU A 140 -3.92 -12.16 -7.78
CA LEU A 140 -4.19 -11.25 -6.67
C LEU A 140 -5.48 -11.70 -5.94
N LYS A 141 -5.37 -12.04 -4.66
CA LYS A 141 -6.48 -12.53 -3.83
C LYS A 141 -6.16 -12.32 -2.34
N PRO A 142 -7.16 -12.39 -1.43
CA PRO A 142 -6.90 -12.23 0.01
C PRO A 142 -5.94 -13.27 0.58
N GLY A 143 -5.87 -14.47 0.00
CA GLY A 143 -4.89 -15.49 0.37
C GLY A 143 -3.43 -15.12 0.07
N ASN A 144 -3.22 -14.27 -0.93
CA ASN A 144 -1.89 -13.83 -1.39
C ASN A 144 -1.53 -12.43 -0.88
N ILE A 145 -2.36 -11.85 -0.02
CA ILE A 145 -2.06 -10.62 0.72
C ILE A 145 -1.77 -11.02 2.17
N LEU A 146 -0.51 -11.00 2.55
CA LEU A 146 -0.08 -11.32 3.91
C LEU A 146 -0.08 -10.07 4.80
N LEU A 147 -0.15 -10.28 6.11
CA LEU A 147 -0.18 -9.23 7.12
C LEU A 147 0.99 -9.43 8.09
N ASP A 148 1.84 -8.40 8.21
CA ASP A 148 2.92 -8.40 9.21
C ASP A 148 2.37 -8.20 10.64
N LYS A 149 3.26 -8.20 11.64
CA LYS A 149 2.94 -7.98 13.06
C LYS A 149 2.07 -6.75 13.33
N ASP A 150 2.24 -5.69 12.54
CA ASP A 150 1.55 -4.39 12.66
C ASP A 150 0.35 -4.29 11.68
N TYR A 151 -0.03 -5.43 11.10
CA TYR A 151 -1.09 -5.59 10.12
C TYR A 151 -0.91 -4.71 8.87
N ASN A 152 0.34 -4.49 8.45
CA ASN A 152 0.62 -3.93 7.14
C ASN A 152 0.51 -5.02 6.08
N ALA A 153 -0.13 -4.68 4.97
CA ALA A 153 -0.33 -5.60 3.85
C ALA A 153 0.95 -5.77 3.02
N LYS A 154 1.26 -7.03 2.71
CA LYS A 154 2.36 -7.45 1.83
C LYS A 154 1.83 -8.41 0.76
N ILE A 155 1.98 -8.03 -0.51
CA ILE A 155 1.62 -8.86 -1.66
C ILE A 155 2.64 -9.99 -1.80
N SER A 156 2.16 -11.21 -2.03
CA SER A 156 2.94 -12.44 -2.01
C SER A 156 2.51 -13.39 -3.13
N ASP A 157 3.26 -14.47 -3.32
CA ASP A 157 3.00 -15.55 -4.26
C ASP A 157 3.03 -15.11 -5.74
N PHE A 158 4.24 -15.05 -6.28
CA PHE A 158 4.51 -14.60 -7.66
C PHE A 158 4.59 -15.76 -8.65
N GLY A 159 4.10 -16.96 -8.29
CA GLY A 159 4.21 -18.16 -9.11
C GLY A 159 3.48 -18.06 -10.46
N LEU A 160 2.42 -17.25 -10.55
CA LEU A 160 1.69 -16.98 -11.80
C LEU A 160 2.07 -15.64 -12.44
N SER A 161 2.94 -14.84 -11.81
CA SER A 161 3.25 -13.50 -12.28
C SER A 161 4.02 -13.52 -13.61
N VAL A 162 3.82 -12.50 -14.44
CA VAL A 162 4.42 -12.36 -15.77
C VAL A 162 5.07 -10.99 -15.91
N ILE A 163 6.26 -10.94 -16.53
CA ILE A 163 6.91 -9.69 -16.93
C ILE A 163 6.41 -9.35 -18.34
N THR A 164 5.77 -8.19 -18.51
CA THR A 164 5.30 -7.70 -19.80
C THR A 164 6.40 -6.86 -20.45
N ILE A 165 7.21 -7.45 -21.32
CA ILE A 165 8.26 -6.71 -22.04
C ILE A 165 7.60 -5.87 -23.14
N ASN A 166 7.64 -4.54 -23.04
CA ASN A 166 7.26 -3.62 -24.12
C ASN A 166 8.43 -3.29 -25.10
N ASN A 167 9.60 -3.91 -24.94
CA ASN A 167 10.72 -3.69 -25.85
C ASN A 167 10.57 -4.51 -27.13
N LYS A 168 10.54 -3.80 -28.27
CA LYS A 168 10.46 -4.33 -29.63
C LYS A 168 11.67 -5.16 -30.09
N ASP A 169 12.68 -5.35 -29.25
CA ASP A 169 14.00 -5.88 -29.65
C ASP A 169 14.42 -7.21 -29.01
N SER A 170 13.58 -7.86 -28.19
CA SER A 170 13.88 -9.22 -27.72
C SER A 170 13.19 -10.27 -28.59
N PHE A 171 13.96 -10.84 -29.52
CA PHE A 171 13.71 -12.16 -30.08
C PHE A 171 13.57 -13.14 -28.89
N ASP A 172 12.58 -14.03 -28.95
CA ASP A 172 12.13 -14.95 -27.87
C ASP A 172 11.14 -14.38 -26.84
N THR A 173 10.05 -13.77 -27.30
CA THR A 173 8.81 -13.75 -26.51
C THR A 173 8.10 -15.10 -26.65
N PRO A 174 8.03 -15.95 -25.60
CA PRO A 174 7.11 -17.07 -25.62
C PRO A 174 5.70 -16.47 -25.75
N SER A 175 4.91 -17.01 -26.69
CA SER A 175 3.53 -16.57 -26.93
C SER A 175 2.81 -16.37 -25.60
N THR A 176 2.56 -15.12 -25.21
CA THR A 176 1.86 -14.70 -23.96
C THR A 176 0.38 -15.07 -23.96
N LYS A 177 -0.03 -15.95 -24.87
CA LYS A 177 -1.35 -16.57 -24.89
C LYS A 177 -1.41 -17.59 -23.77
N LEU A 178 -2.12 -17.24 -22.72
CA LEU A 178 -2.43 -18.19 -21.67
C LEU A 178 -3.48 -19.19 -22.18
N PRO A 179 -3.40 -20.48 -21.80
CA PRO A 179 -4.49 -21.41 -22.05
C PRO A 179 -5.76 -20.90 -21.35
N ALA A 180 -6.94 -21.31 -21.84
CA ALA A 180 -8.18 -21.06 -21.13
C ALA A 180 -8.05 -21.68 -19.72
N ILE A 181 -7.95 -20.84 -18.69
CA ILE A 181 -7.62 -21.18 -17.29
C ILE A 181 -6.13 -21.58 -17.10
N PRO A 182 -5.22 -20.60 -16.99
CA PRO A 182 -3.77 -20.83 -16.79
C PRO A 182 -3.36 -21.27 -15.37
N GLY A 183 -4.33 -21.60 -14.51
CA GLY A 183 -4.15 -21.67 -13.05
C GLY A 183 -4.55 -20.35 -12.38
N GLY A 184 -4.68 -20.37 -11.05
CA GLY A 184 -5.12 -19.24 -10.23
C GLY A 184 -6.47 -19.50 -9.56
N THR A 185 -7.05 -18.47 -8.94
CA THR A 185 -8.29 -18.59 -8.16
C THR A 185 -9.48 -18.02 -8.93
N PRO A 186 -10.35 -18.86 -9.55
CA PRO A 186 -11.30 -18.41 -10.58
C PRO A 186 -12.26 -17.28 -10.18
N VAL A 187 -12.65 -17.21 -8.91
CA VAL A 187 -13.58 -16.19 -8.41
C VAL A 187 -13.02 -14.75 -8.45
N PHE A 188 -11.70 -14.60 -8.66
CA PHE A 188 -11.02 -13.32 -8.83
C PHE A 188 -10.61 -13.05 -10.28
N MET A 189 -10.89 -13.98 -11.21
CA MET A 189 -10.52 -13.83 -12.62
C MET A 189 -11.53 -12.98 -13.39
N PRO A 190 -11.07 -12.07 -14.27
CA PRO A 190 -11.95 -11.28 -15.12
C PRO A 190 -12.58 -12.12 -16.24
N PRO A 191 -13.68 -11.67 -16.87
CA PRO A 191 -14.38 -12.42 -17.92
C PRO A 191 -13.49 -12.86 -19.09
N GLU A 192 -12.59 -11.99 -19.54
CA GLU A 192 -11.67 -12.26 -20.64
C GLU A 192 -10.61 -13.33 -20.32
N ALA A 193 -10.29 -13.56 -19.04
CA ALA A 193 -9.33 -14.60 -18.65
C ALA A 193 -9.85 -16.03 -18.89
N PHE A 194 -11.17 -16.18 -19.10
CA PHE A 194 -11.82 -17.43 -19.48
C PHE A 194 -11.91 -17.63 -20.99
N GLU A 195 -11.27 -16.78 -21.80
CA GLU A 195 -11.19 -16.90 -23.25
C GLU A 195 -9.88 -17.55 -23.67
N SER A 196 -9.96 -18.50 -24.61
CA SER A 196 -8.76 -19.17 -25.12
C SER A 196 -7.89 -18.20 -25.90
N GLY A 197 -6.61 -18.12 -25.56
CA GLY A 197 -5.66 -17.24 -26.23
C GLY A 197 -5.68 -15.78 -25.73
N HIS A 198 -6.34 -15.51 -24.61
CA HIS A 198 -6.30 -14.20 -23.93
C HIS A 198 -4.85 -13.80 -23.60
N VAL A 199 -4.56 -12.51 -23.80
CA VAL A 199 -3.28 -11.89 -23.43
C VAL A 199 -3.50 -11.05 -22.17
N PRO A 200 -2.92 -11.43 -21.02
CA PRO A 200 -3.14 -10.70 -19.77
C PRO A 200 -2.56 -9.30 -19.82
N THR A 201 -3.23 -8.36 -19.14
CA THR A 201 -2.78 -6.98 -18.97
C THR A 201 -2.87 -6.56 -17.52
N VAL A 202 -2.42 -5.33 -17.20
CA VAL A 202 -2.62 -4.71 -15.88
C VAL A 202 -4.09 -4.69 -15.43
N LYS A 203 -5.04 -4.73 -16.38
CA LYS A 203 -6.48 -4.70 -16.12
C LYS A 203 -7.00 -6.02 -15.52
N ASN A 204 -6.25 -7.12 -15.65
CA ASN A 204 -6.57 -8.38 -14.98
C ASN A 204 -6.44 -8.23 -13.45
N ASP A 205 -5.34 -7.63 -12.98
CA ASP A 205 -5.11 -7.40 -11.55
C ASP A 205 -6.09 -6.38 -10.96
N VAL A 206 -6.49 -5.37 -11.75
CA VAL A 206 -7.49 -4.37 -11.34
C VAL A 206 -8.85 -5.01 -11.08
N TYR A 207 -9.26 -5.95 -11.94
CA TYR A 207 -10.50 -6.70 -11.73
C TYR A 207 -10.47 -7.48 -10.41
N ALA A 208 -9.39 -8.24 -10.20
CA ALA A 208 -9.19 -9.00 -8.97
C ALA A 208 -9.24 -8.09 -7.73
N PHE A 209 -8.60 -6.92 -7.80
CA PHE A 209 -8.67 -5.90 -6.76
C PHE A 209 -10.10 -5.43 -6.48
N GLY A 210 -10.91 -5.15 -7.51
CA GLY A 210 -12.32 -4.77 -7.37
C GLY A 210 -13.14 -5.80 -6.57
N VAL A 211 -12.94 -7.09 -6.87
CA VAL A 211 -13.58 -8.19 -6.13
C VAL A 211 -13.12 -8.23 -4.68
N ILE A 212 -11.81 -8.05 -4.42
CA ILE A 212 -11.23 -8.03 -3.07
C ILE A 212 -11.81 -6.90 -2.23
N ILE A 213 -11.84 -5.66 -2.73
CA ILE A 213 -12.28 -4.51 -1.94
C ILE A 213 -13.79 -4.58 -1.65
N ASN A 214 -14.60 -5.09 -2.57
CA ASN A 214 -16.03 -5.31 -2.32
C ASN A 214 -16.23 -6.29 -1.16
N SER A 215 -15.50 -7.41 -1.21
CA SER A 215 -15.55 -8.45 -0.19
C SER A 215 -15.04 -7.95 1.18
N LEU A 216 -13.93 -7.22 1.19
CA LEU A 216 -13.29 -6.71 2.40
C LEU A 216 -14.15 -5.66 3.12
N LEU A 217 -14.78 -4.76 2.36
CA LEU A 217 -15.55 -3.65 2.91
C LEU A 217 -16.90 -4.08 3.50
N ASP A 218 -17.45 -5.21 3.08
CA ASP A 218 -18.68 -5.75 3.65
C ASP A 218 -18.56 -6.04 5.16
N ASN A 219 -19.69 -6.06 5.85
CA ASN A 219 -19.73 -6.29 7.30
C ASN A 219 -20.84 -7.29 7.70
N PRO A 220 -20.50 -8.55 8.01
CA PRO A 220 -19.16 -9.14 7.96
C PRO A 220 -18.63 -9.29 6.51
N PRO A 221 -17.30 -9.40 6.31
CA PRO A 221 -16.73 -9.68 4.98
C PRO A 221 -17.34 -10.93 4.36
N LEU A 222 -17.75 -10.86 3.09
CA LEU A 222 -18.40 -11.98 2.39
C LEU A 222 -17.48 -12.53 1.30
N LYS A 223 -17.41 -13.86 1.18
CA LYS A 223 -16.73 -14.48 0.05
C LYS A 223 -17.41 -14.07 -1.27
N PRO A 224 -16.62 -13.78 -2.32
CA PRO A 224 -17.18 -13.49 -3.63
C PRO A 224 -17.84 -14.75 -4.20
N TYR A 225 -19.00 -14.56 -4.86
CA TYR A 225 -19.77 -15.64 -5.48
C TYR A 225 -19.97 -16.86 -4.56
N PRO A 226 -20.65 -16.70 -3.40
CA PRO A 226 -20.83 -17.81 -2.48
C PRO A 226 -21.58 -18.95 -3.20
N THR A 227 -20.88 -20.06 -3.42
CA THR A 227 -21.48 -21.26 -4.01
C THR A 227 -22.56 -21.79 -3.07
N ASN A 228 -23.71 -22.19 -3.63
CA ASN A 228 -24.72 -22.89 -2.86
C ASN A 228 -24.11 -24.18 -2.28
N PRO A 229 -24.04 -24.35 -0.95
CA PRO A 229 -23.43 -25.54 -0.34
C PRO A 229 -24.12 -26.86 -0.72
N ASN A 230 -25.33 -26.80 -1.30
CA ASN A 230 -26.06 -27.98 -1.78
C ASN A 230 -25.67 -28.42 -3.20
N LEU A 231 -24.80 -27.68 -3.91
CA LEU A 231 -24.30 -28.09 -5.23
C LEU A 231 -23.20 -29.14 -5.07
N LYS A 232 -23.57 -30.42 -5.10
CA LYS A 232 -22.65 -31.56 -5.28
C LYS A 232 -22.15 -31.66 -6.74
N ALA A 233 -21.77 -30.54 -7.34
CA ALA A 233 -21.22 -30.51 -8.70
C ALA A 233 -19.69 -30.74 -8.64
N SER A 234 -19.13 -31.38 -9.68
CA SER A 234 -17.67 -31.48 -9.81
C SER A 234 -17.04 -30.08 -9.93
N GLN A 235 -15.78 -29.92 -9.51
CA GLN A 235 -15.08 -28.62 -9.54
C GLN A 235 -15.10 -27.97 -10.94
N ASN A 236 -15.07 -28.77 -12.00
CA ASN A 236 -15.13 -28.28 -13.39
C ASN A 236 -16.50 -27.67 -13.74
N LEU A 237 -17.61 -28.27 -13.28
CA LEU A 237 -18.96 -27.74 -13.51
C LEU A 237 -19.19 -26.42 -12.77
N ILE A 238 -18.58 -26.26 -11.58
CA ILE A 238 -18.62 -25.01 -10.83
C ILE A 238 -17.85 -23.91 -11.56
N LEU A 239 -16.72 -24.27 -12.20
CA LEU A 239 -15.89 -23.34 -12.95
C LEU A 239 -16.56 -22.85 -14.24
N GLU A 240 -17.16 -23.76 -15.01
CA GLU A 240 -17.90 -23.42 -16.23
C GLU A 240 -19.10 -22.51 -15.92
N GLU A 241 -19.84 -22.80 -14.85
CA GLU A 241 -20.96 -21.96 -14.42
C GLU A 241 -20.49 -20.57 -13.95
N LEU A 242 -19.42 -20.50 -13.17
CA LEU A 242 -18.82 -19.23 -12.77
C LEU A 242 -18.39 -18.42 -14.01
N ALA A 243 -17.70 -19.05 -14.96
CA ALA A 243 -17.27 -18.40 -16.19
C ALA A 243 -18.48 -17.85 -16.98
N ARG A 244 -19.56 -18.63 -17.10
CA ARG A 244 -20.82 -18.20 -17.73
C ARG A 244 -21.44 -16.99 -17.04
N LEU A 245 -21.53 -17.03 -15.70
CA LEU A 245 -22.08 -15.94 -14.89
C LEU A 245 -21.27 -14.64 -15.06
N VAL A 246 -19.95 -14.73 -14.92
CA VAL A 246 -19.04 -13.58 -15.00
C VAL A 246 -19.04 -12.96 -16.40
N LYS A 247 -19.00 -13.79 -17.46
CA LYS A 247 -19.10 -13.34 -18.87
C LYS A 247 -20.44 -12.67 -19.17
N ALA A 248 -21.53 -13.15 -18.58
CA ALA A 248 -22.84 -12.51 -18.67
C ALA A 248 -22.96 -11.19 -17.87
N GLY A 249 -21.88 -10.76 -17.20
CA GLY A 249 -21.84 -9.50 -16.44
C GLY A 249 -22.29 -9.62 -14.98
N ASN A 250 -22.55 -10.83 -14.48
CA ASN A 250 -22.90 -11.01 -13.08
C ASN A 250 -21.68 -10.71 -12.18
N ARG A 251 -21.94 -10.00 -11.08
CA ARG A 251 -20.95 -9.60 -10.08
C ARG A 251 -21.41 -9.99 -8.69
N PRO A 252 -20.51 -10.10 -7.70
CA PRO A 252 -20.91 -10.22 -6.30
C PRO A 252 -21.84 -9.08 -5.92
N LYS A 253 -22.74 -9.34 -4.96
CA LYS A 253 -23.57 -8.29 -4.37
C LYS A 253 -22.65 -7.19 -3.83
N GLN A 254 -22.96 -5.94 -4.18
CA GLN A 254 -22.19 -4.82 -3.66
C GLN A 254 -22.38 -4.68 -2.16
N GLN A 255 -21.27 -4.40 -1.48
CA GLN A 255 -21.28 -4.09 -0.06
C GLN A 255 -22.13 -2.85 0.24
N THR A 256 -22.73 -2.82 1.43
CA THR A 256 -23.62 -1.73 1.87
C THR A 256 -23.02 -0.87 2.99
N ALA A 257 -21.84 -1.23 3.49
CA ALA A 257 -21.23 -0.57 4.63
C ALA A 257 -20.62 0.80 4.28
N VAL A 258 -20.08 0.95 3.07
CA VAL A 258 -19.40 2.16 2.58
C VAL A 258 -19.81 2.42 1.13
N THR A 259 -21.08 2.77 0.91
CA THR A 259 -21.71 2.84 -0.42
C THR A 259 -21.01 3.81 -1.38
N GLU A 260 -20.26 4.78 -0.88
CA GLU A 260 -19.45 5.71 -1.66
C GLU A 260 -18.37 5.01 -2.50
N MET A 261 -17.93 3.81 -2.10
CA MET A 261 -16.98 2.97 -2.83
C MET A 261 -17.59 2.24 -4.02
N ASN A 262 -18.92 2.11 -4.10
CA ASN A 262 -19.57 1.22 -5.07
C ASN A 262 -19.32 1.64 -6.52
N LYS A 263 -19.16 2.93 -6.79
CA LYS A 263 -18.80 3.43 -8.13
C LYS A 263 -17.42 2.94 -8.55
N LEU A 264 -16.41 3.11 -7.70
CA LEU A 264 -15.04 2.67 -7.96
C LEU A 264 -14.94 1.14 -8.08
N ILE A 265 -15.62 0.41 -7.20
CA ILE A 265 -15.74 -1.06 -7.27
C ILE A 265 -16.30 -1.47 -8.63
N SER A 266 -17.38 -0.80 -9.07
CA SER A 266 -18.01 -1.04 -10.37
C SER A 266 -17.09 -0.81 -11.56
N LEU A 267 -16.25 0.21 -11.49
CA LEU A 267 -15.25 0.48 -12.53
C LEU A 267 -14.15 -0.57 -12.53
N CYS A 268 -13.67 -1.01 -11.35
CA CYS A 268 -12.59 -1.99 -11.26
C CYS A 268 -12.96 -3.33 -11.90
N TRP A 269 -14.21 -3.77 -11.77
CA TRP A 269 -14.67 -5.07 -12.30
C TRP A 269 -15.54 -4.97 -13.57
N ASP A 270 -15.45 -3.88 -14.33
CA ASP A 270 -16.22 -3.69 -15.56
C ASP A 270 -15.95 -4.84 -16.57
N ASN A 271 -16.97 -5.23 -17.35
CA ASN A 271 -16.82 -6.25 -18.40
C ASN A 271 -15.78 -5.84 -19.44
N ASN A 272 -15.70 -4.54 -19.78
CA ASN A 272 -14.71 -4.01 -20.70
C ASN A 272 -13.42 -3.64 -19.93
N PRO A 273 -12.28 -4.32 -20.19
CA PRO A 273 -11.01 -4.03 -19.53
C PRO A 273 -10.54 -2.58 -19.66
N GLU A 274 -10.84 -1.93 -20.79
CA GLU A 274 -10.42 -0.55 -21.06
C GLU A 274 -11.11 0.48 -20.15
N LYS A 275 -12.29 0.16 -19.63
CA LYS A 275 -13.01 1.02 -18.68
C LYS A 275 -12.45 0.93 -17.26
N ARG A 276 -11.70 -0.14 -16.95
CA ARG A 276 -11.16 -0.33 -15.60
C ARG A 276 -10.03 0.67 -15.36
N PRO A 277 -9.97 1.36 -14.21
CA PRO A 277 -8.90 2.30 -13.92
C PRO A 277 -7.57 1.58 -13.69
N THR A 278 -6.45 2.28 -13.83
CA THR A 278 -5.14 1.82 -13.34
C THR A 278 -5.06 2.00 -11.82
N PHE A 279 -4.14 1.30 -11.15
CA PHE A 279 -3.92 1.52 -9.71
C PHE A 279 -3.50 2.96 -9.38
N SER A 280 -2.84 3.68 -10.30
CA SER A 280 -2.54 5.10 -10.14
C SER A 280 -3.75 6.01 -10.23
N GLU A 281 -4.73 5.66 -11.04
CA GLU A 281 -6.02 6.36 -11.06
C GLU A 281 -6.85 6.02 -9.82
N ILE A 282 -6.90 4.75 -9.41
CA ILE A 282 -7.57 4.29 -8.19
C ILE A 282 -7.05 5.04 -6.95
N ALA A 283 -5.73 5.18 -6.81
CA ALA A 283 -5.12 5.90 -5.69
C ALA A 283 -5.59 7.37 -5.57
N ASN A 284 -6.11 7.95 -6.66
CA ASN A 284 -6.56 9.33 -6.76
C ASN A 284 -8.08 9.46 -6.97
N ASP A 285 -8.81 8.36 -6.94
CA ASP A 285 -10.24 8.34 -7.18
C ASP A 285 -11.04 8.89 -5.99
N GLU A 286 -12.00 9.77 -6.28
CA GLU A 286 -12.84 10.45 -5.29
C GLU A 286 -13.57 9.47 -4.36
N SER A 287 -14.08 8.35 -4.89
CA SER A 287 -14.78 7.35 -4.09
C SER A 287 -13.87 6.75 -3.01
N LEU A 288 -12.58 6.52 -3.32
CA LEU A 288 -11.62 6.00 -2.35
C LEU A 288 -11.39 6.98 -1.19
N ILE A 289 -11.25 8.26 -1.53
CA ILE A 289 -11.01 9.34 -0.56
C ILE A 289 -12.23 9.52 0.34
N VAL A 290 -13.42 9.61 -0.25
CA VAL A 290 -14.67 9.77 0.49
C VAL A 290 -14.95 8.52 1.35
N GLY A 291 -14.76 7.33 0.79
CA GLY A 291 -14.92 6.06 1.52
C GLY A 291 -13.98 5.97 2.73
N ARG A 292 -12.74 6.43 2.61
CA ARG A 292 -11.79 6.48 3.73
C ARG A 292 -12.22 7.46 4.81
N ALA A 293 -12.67 8.66 4.42
CA ALA A 293 -13.20 9.64 5.37
C ALA A 293 -14.43 9.12 6.11
N ARG A 294 -15.34 8.43 5.40
CA ARG A 294 -16.49 7.72 5.97
C ARG A 294 -16.05 6.62 6.94
N ALA A 295 -15.04 5.83 6.60
CA ALA A 295 -14.51 4.77 7.45
C ALA A 295 -13.95 5.28 8.78
N ILE A 296 -13.29 6.43 8.77
CA ILE A 296 -12.85 7.10 10.00
C ILE A 296 -14.06 7.62 10.77
N THR A 297 -15.05 8.19 10.09
CA THR A 297 -16.28 8.66 10.73
C THR A 297 -17.04 7.49 11.40
N LEU A 298 -16.97 6.28 10.83
CA LEU A 298 -17.56 5.05 11.38
C LEU A 298 -16.70 4.40 12.49
N ALA A 299 -15.38 4.60 12.45
CA ALA A 299 -14.45 4.04 13.44
C ALA A 299 -14.27 4.94 14.67
N VAL A 300 -14.51 6.24 14.50
CA VAL A 300 -14.53 7.24 15.56
C VAL A 300 -15.95 7.29 16.12
N ASP A 301 -16.10 7.19 17.45
CA ASP A 301 -17.36 7.55 18.08
C ASP A 301 -17.62 9.04 17.82
N ASN A 302 -18.39 9.31 16.77
CA ASN A 302 -18.77 10.64 16.38
C ASN A 302 -20.07 11.06 17.09
N SER A 303 -20.58 10.29 18.06
CA SER A 303 -21.79 10.68 18.79
C SER A 303 -21.59 12.03 19.48
N ASN A 304 -20.36 12.34 19.92
CA ASN A 304 -20.02 13.64 20.49
C ASN A 304 -20.01 14.76 19.46
N PHE A 305 -19.45 14.55 18.26
CA PHE A 305 -19.53 15.55 17.19
C PHE A 305 -20.95 15.68 16.62
N THR A 306 -21.70 14.58 16.57
CA THR A 306 -23.11 14.55 16.16
C THR A 306 -23.98 15.29 17.17
N LYS A 307 -23.73 15.12 18.48
CA LYS A 307 -24.36 15.91 19.55
C LYS A 307 -23.93 17.38 19.50
N LEU A 308 -22.64 17.64 19.25
CA LEU A 308 -22.07 18.98 19.15
C LEU A 308 -22.74 19.82 18.06
N TYR A 309 -23.22 19.18 16.99
CA TYR A 309 -23.93 19.80 15.88
C TYR A 309 -25.37 19.28 15.69
N ALA A 310 -25.99 18.71 16.74
CA ALA A 310 -27.30 18.06 16.64
C ALA A 310 -28.44 19.07 16.43
N ASP A 311 -28.25 20.30 16.89
CA ASP A 311 -29.19 21.38 16.67
C ASP A 311 -28.95 21.99 15.28
N ALA A 312 -29.86 21.73 14.35
CA ALA A 312 -29.78 22.23 12.98
C ALA A 312 -29.84 23.77 12.87
N SER A 313 -30.19 24.48 13.96
CA SER A 313 -30.11 25.94 14.05
C SER A 313 -28.72 26.47 14.41
N GLN A 314 -27.79 25.60 14.79
CA GLN A 314 -26.46 25.97 15.27
C GLN A 314 -25.48 26.08 14.10
N GLU A 315 -25.29 27.29 13.57
CA GLU A 315 -24.39 27.55 12.43
C GLU A 315 -22.90 27.34 12.75
N ALA A 316 -22.51 27.42 14.04
CA ALA A 316 -21.13 27.23 14.49
C ALA A 316 -21.04 26.96 16.01
N VAL A 317 -19.97 26.32 16.45
CA VAL A 317 -19.74 25.90 17.85
C VAL A 317 -18.52 26.58 18.45
N GLY A 318 -18.51 26.77 19.78
CA GLY A 318 -17.36 27.33 20.48
C GLY A 318 -16.14 26.39 20.40
N SER A 319 -14.96 26.99 20.34
CA SER A 319 -13.66 26.31 20.34
C SER A 319 -13.47 25.30 21.47
N GLU A 320 -13.91 25.62 22.69
CA GLU A 320 -13.77 24.77 23.87
C GLU A 320 -14.61 23.49 23.74
N ALA A 321 -15.87 23.62 23.28
CA ALA A 321 -16.76 22.49 23.05
C ALA A 321 -16.25 21.59 21.92
N TRP A 322 -15.71 22.19 20.84
CA TRP A 322 -15.08 21.45 19.76
C TRP A 322 -13.84 20.69 20.21
N VAL A 323 -12.95 21.33 20.98
CA VAL A 323 -11.75 20.68 21.53
C VAL A 323 -12.13 19.54 22.47
N GLY A 324 -13.17 19.70 23.29
CA GLY A 324 -13.71 18.63 24.12
C GLY A 324 -14.11 17.42 23.29
N ALA A 325 -14.97 17.62 22.29
CA ALA A 325 -15.37 16.54 21.38
C ALA A 325 -14.17 15.91 20.65
N PHE A 326 -13.21 16.71 20.20
CA PHE A 326 -12.01 16.22 19.52
C PHE A 326 -11.10 15.38 20.42
N ARG A 327 -10.85 15.82 21.66
CA ARG A 327 -10.04 15.07 22.64
C ARG A 327 -10.67 13.71 22.94
N GLU A 328 -11.97 13.69 23.17
CA GLU A 328 -12.72 12.48 23.50
C GLU A 328 -12.76 11.52 22.31
N SER A 329 -12.98 12.02 21.10
CA SER A 329 -13.06 11.20 19.89
C SER A 329 -11.71 10.69 19.39
N PHE A 330 -10.61 11.42 19.58
CA PHE A 330 -9.31 11.09 18.95
C PHE A 330 -8.16 10.86 19.93
N SER A 331 -8.38 10.96 21.25
CA SER A 331 -7.34 10.82 22.28
C SER A 331 -6.12 11.71 22.05
N VAL A 332 -6.31 12.87 21.42
CA VAL A 332 -5.26 13.87 21.19
C VAL A 332 -5.31 14.92 22.29
N PRO A 333 -4.23 15.14 23.05
CA PRO A 333 -4.18 16.23 24.02
C PRO A 333 -4.01 17.56 23.26
N LEU A 334 -5.12 18.21 22.96
CA LEU A 334 -5.21 19.49 22.25
C LEU A 334 -5.67 20.58 23.22
N ASN A 335 -4.89 21.61 23.53
CA ASN A 335 -5.26 22.68 24.46
C ASN A 335 -6.27 23.67 23.84
N SER A 336 -7.30 24.08 24.60
CA SER A 336 -8.27 25.10 24.18
C SER A 336 -7.73 26.54 24.20
N LYS A 337 -6.53 26.79 24.73
CA LYS A 337 -5.97 28.15 24.88
C LYS A 337 -4.92 28.55 23.83
N MET A 338 -4.76 27.77 22.75
CA MET A 338 -3.73 28.02 21.72
C MET A 338 -2.30 28.18 22.32
N GLU A 339 -1.97 27.55 23.44
CA GLU A 339 -0.67 27.78 24.10
C GLU A 339 0.46 27.00 23.40
N ASP A 340 0.18 25.75 23.01
CA ASP A 340 1.15 24.88 22.35
C ASP A 340 1.05 24.95 20.81
N PRO A 341 2.16 24.71 20.08
CA PRO A 341 2.19 24.81 18.63
C PRO A 341 1.16 23.94 17.90
N VAL A 342 0.76 22.81 18.48
CA VAL A 342 -0.15 21.85 17.85
C VAL A 342 -1.58 22.34 17.96
N SER A 343 -1.95 22.89 19.11
CA SER A 343 -3.24 23.56 19.31
C SER A 343 -3.38 24.79 18.42
N LYS A 344 -2.34 25.62 18.33
CA LYS A 344 -2.31 26.75 17.38
C LYS A 344 -2.57 26.27 15.95
N ALA A 345 -1.84 25.26 15.50
CA ALA A 345 -1.99 24.73 14.14
C ALA A 345 -3.40 24.19 13.87
N VAL A 346 -3.99 23.41 14.78
CA VAL A 346 -5.35 22.88 14.62
C VAL A 346 -6.39 23.98 14.57
N PHE A 347 -6.30 24.99 15.44
CA PHE A 347 -7.25 26.10 15.42
C PHE A 347 -7.14 26.96 14.16
N TYR A 348 -5.93 27.19 13.64
CA TYR A 348 -5.75 27.81 12.32
C TYR A 348 -6.46 27.00 11.22
N PHE A 349 -6.38 25.67 11.26
CA PHE A 349 -7.11 24.82 10.31
C PHE A 349 -8.62 24.97 10.38
N LEU A 350 -9.14 25.32 11.54
CA LEU A 350 -10.56 25.52 11.77
C LEU A 350 -11.00 26.97 11.47
N GLY A 351 -10.06 27.84 11.04
CA GLY A 351 -10.33 29.25 10.78
C GLY A 351 -10.55 30.07 12.07
N VAL A 352 -10.04 29.58 13.21
CA VAL A 352 -10.12 30.26 14.51
C VAL A 352 -8.86 31.09 14.68
N GLU A 353 -9.00 32.41 14.74
CA GLU A 353 -7.93 33.39 15.01
C GLU A 353 -7.94 33.81 16.49
N ASN A 354 -9.13 33.96 17.07
CA ASN A 354 -9.36 34.22 18.48
C ASN A 354 -10.22 33.11 19.09
N VAL A 355 -9.61 32.30 19.95
CA VAL A 355 -10.27 31.11 20.53
C VAL A 355 -11.45 31.46 21.43
N GLU A 356 -11.50 32.67 21.99
CA GLU A 356 -12.59 33.13 22.86
C GLU A 356 -13.78 33.70 22.07
N LEU A 357 -13.56 34.15 20.83
CA LEU A 357 -14.57 34.86 20.03
C LEU A 357 -15.03 34.07 18.80
N ASP A 358 -14.14 33.30 18.18
CA ASP A 358 -14.42 32.63 16.93
C ASP A 358 -15.12 31.30 17.14
N LYS A 359 -16.13 31.05 16.31
CA LYS A 359 -16.88 29.80 16.29
C LYS A 359 -16.44 28.94 15.11
N ILE A 360 -16.46 27.64 15.33
CA ILE A 360 -16.06 26.63 14.35
C ILE A 360 -17.31 26.14 13.62
N THR A 361 -17.32 26.24 12.29
CA THR A 361 -18.45 25.75 11.49
C THR A 361 -18.38 24.24 11.25
N PRO A 362 -19.52 23.59 10.95
CA PRO A 362 -19.54 22.21 10.49
C PRO A 362 -18.64 21.98 9.26
N SER A 363 -18.64 22.94 8.32
CA SER A 363 -17.79 22.91 7.12
C SER A 363 -16.30 22.92 7.47
N ALA A 364 -15.85 23.80 8.37
CA ALA A 364 -14.47 23.87 8.82
C ALA A 364 -14.05 22.57 9.53
N SER A 365 -14.92 22.03 10.38
CA SER A 365 -14.70 20.73 11.06
C SER A 365 -14.57 19.59 10.06
N LYS A 366 -15.48 19.52 9.08
CA LYS A 366 -15.46 18.48 8.04
C LYS A 366 -14.19 18.58 7.20
N ARG A 367 -13.80 19.78 6.78
CA ARG A 367 -12.55 20.01 6.03
C ARG A 367 -11.33 19.55 6.82
N PHE A 368 -11.24 19.93 8.09
CA PHE A 368 -10.15 19.49 8.95
C PHE A 368 -10.11 17.96 9.09
N LEU A 369 -11.25 17.31 9.35
CA LEU A 369 -11.33 15.85 9.48
C LEU A 369 -11.03 15.12 8.17
N GLN A 370 -11.49 15.62 7.03
CA GLN A 370 -11.10 15.12 5.71
C GLN A 370 -9.59 15.28 5.48
N TRP A 371 -9.04 16.39 5.93
CA TRP A 371 -7.63 16.70 5.74
C TRP A 371 -6.71 15.79 6.57
N VAL A 372 -7.09 15.46 7.81
CA VAL A 372 -6.39 14.49 8.67
C VAL A 372 -6.84 13.04 8.48
N SER A 373 -7.79 12.76 7.57
CA SER A 373 -8.33 11.41 7.34
C SER A 373 -7.28 10.39 6.86
N ASP A 374 -6.13 10.86 6.39
CA ASP A 374 -5.04 9.97 6.01
C ASP A 374 -4.17 9.53 7.21
N ILE A 375 -4.38 10.13 8.37
CA ILE A 375 -3.71 9.80 9.62
C ILE A 375 -4.56 8.73 10.31
N GLY A 376 -4.05 7.50 10.40
CA GLY A 376 -4.72 6.44 11.15
C GLY A 376 -4.93 6.83 12.62
N VAL A 377 -5.93 6.22 13.27
CA VAL A 377 -6.32 6.49 14.66
C VAL A 377 -5.21 6.05 15.62
N GLU A 378 -4.52 4.94 15.34
CA GLU A 378 -3.32 4.53 16.08
C GLU A 378 -2.18 5.53 15.85
N GLY A 379 -1.77 6.25 16.91
CA GLY A 379 -0.73 7.26 16.81
C GLY A 379 -1.18 8.55 16.13
N PHE A 380 -2.48 8.79 16.00
CA PHE A 380 -3.05 10.02 15.42
C PHE A 380 -2.49 11.28 16.10
N GLY A 381 -2.48 11.31 17.43
CA GLY A 381 -1.94 12.44 18.19
C GLY A 381 -0.44 12.64 18.03
N SER A 382 0.37 11.58 18.02
CA SER A 382 1.82 11.69 17.84
C SER A 382 2.18 12.10 16.40
N THR A 383 1.43 11.61 15.42
CA THR A 383 1.58 11.97 14.01
C THR A 383 1.18 13.42 13.78
N LEU A 384 0.01 13.84 14.24
CA LEU A 384 -0.44 15.24 14.17
C LEU A 384 0.58 16.18 14.84
N LYS A 385 1.05 15.84 16.05
CA LYS A 385 2.11 16.61 16.73
C LYS A 385 3.42 16.68 15.91
N SER A 386 3.83 15.56 15.31
CA SER A 386 5.04 15.51 14.48
C SER A 386 4.91 16.35 13.22
N ILE A 387 3.71 16.44 12.65
CA ILE A 387 3.40 17.25 11.47
C ILE A 387 3.38 18.73 11.82
N CYS A 388 2.64 19.09 12.88
CA CYS A 388 2.52 20.47 13.37
C CYS A 388 3.83 21.11 13.82
N ARG A 389 4.90 20.32 14.02
CA ARG A 389 6.23 20.80 14.41
C ARG A 389 7.15 21.11 13.24
N LYS A 390 6.76 20.81 12.00
CA LYS A 390 7.62 21.03 10.83
C LYS A 390 7.37 22.42 10.26
N ASP A 391 8.45 23.12 9.92
CA ASP A 391 8.42 24.50 9.39
C ASP A 391 7.51 24.67 8.17
N TRP A 392 7.27 23.56 7.47
CA TRP A 392 6.48 23.51 6.26
C TRP A 392 4.97 23.36 6.41
N PHE A 393 4.48 23.21 7.63
CA PHE A 393 3.10 22.84 7.84
C PHE A 393 2.27 23.95 8.49
N TRP A 394 1.35 24.52 7.72
CA TRP A 394 0.38 25.51 8.21
C TRP A 394 -0.98 25.35 7.50
N GLY A 395 -2.05 25.90 8.07
CA GLY A 395 -3.44 25.49 7.76
C GLY A 395 -4.21 26.37 6.78
N ILE A 396 -5.50 26.53 7.04
CA ILE A 396 -6.30 27.60 6.41
C ILE A 396 -5.74 28.91 6.93
N VAL A 397 -5.14 29.71 6.05
CA VAL A 397 -4.49 30.96 6.44
C VAL A 397 -4.82 32.00 5.37
N THR A 398 -5.25 33.19 5.79
CA THR A 398 -5.47 34.30 4.86
C THR A 398 -4.16 34.68 4.18
N SER A 399 -4.25 35.23 2.96
CA SER A 399 -3.07 35.66 2.22
C SER A 399 -2.20 36.63 3.03
N GLY A 400 -2.80 37.56 3.78
CA GLY A 400 -2.07 38.49 4.64
C GLY A 400 -1.37 37.81 5.83
N LYS A 401 -1.99 36.79 6.43
CA LYS A 401 -1.39 36.07 7.56
C LYS A 401 -0.25 35.14 7.14
N VAL A 402 -0.31 34.57 5.94
CA VAL A 402 0.83 33.87 5.32
C VAL A 402 2.05 34.81 5.24
N ASP A 403 1.82 36.06 4.83
CA ASP A 403 2.89 37.04 4.69
C ASP A 403 3.52 37.40 6.05
N GLU A 404 2.70 37.58 7.08
CA GLU A 404 3.16 37.85 8.44
C GLU A 404 4.03 36.71 8.97
N ILE A 405 3.61 35.46 8.80
CA ILE A 405 4.32 34.26 9.27
C ILE A 405 5.69 34.13 8.61
N LEU A 406 5.74 34.28 7.28
CA LEU A 406 6.98 34.15 6.51
C LEU A 406 7.90 35.38 6.68
N LYS A 407 7.36 36.57 6.97
CA LYS A 407 8.15 37.79 7.30
C LYS A 407 8.63 37.83 8.76
N SER A 408 8.23 36.88 9.61
CA SER A 408 8.69 36.84 11.00
C SER A 408 10.22 36.67 11.09
N LYS A 409 10.82 37.21 12.17
CA LYS A 409 12.29 37.24 12.36
C LYS A 409 12.96 35.86 12.26
N SER A 410 12.28 34.79 12.65
CA SER A 410 12.81 33.41 12.56
C SER A 410 12.69 32.79 11.17
N ASN A 411 11.73 33.26 10.36
CA ASN A 411 11.30 32.58 9.14
C ASN A 411 11.66 33.34 7.86
N TYR A 412 12.06 34.62 7.95
CA TYR A 412 12.31 35.44 6.77
C TYR A 412 13.70 35.22 6.16
N HIS A 413 14.00 34.00 5.76
CA HIS A 413 15.22 33.63 5.04
C HIS A 413 14.90 32.82 3.78
N ILE A 414 15.76 32.96 2.75
CA ILE A 414 15.52 32.31 1.46
C ILE A 414 15.43 30.79 1.66
N GLY A 415 14.40 30.19 1.06
CA GLY A 415 14.15 28.76 1.16
C GLY A 415 13.36 28.35 2.41
N THR A 416 12.80 29.29 3.17
CA THR A 416 11.72 29.01 4.13
C THR A 416 10.40 28.90 3.37
N TRP A 417 9.60 27.89 3.72
CA TRP A 417 8.37 27.57 2.98
C TRP A 417 7.34 26.94 3.90
N LEU A 418 6.08 27.02 3.49
CA LEU A 418 4.94 26.35 4.10
C LEU A 418 3.89 25.96 3.05
N VAL A 419 3.07 24.98 3.38
CA VAL A 419 1.81 24.73 2.67
C VAL A 419 0.70 25.44 3.45
N ALA A 420 -0.21 26.11 2.75
CA ALA A 420 -1.41 26.71 3.34
C ALA A 420 -2.61 26.56 2.39
N TRP A 421 -3.81 26.48 2.94
CA TRP A 421 -5.04 26.68 2.17
C TRP A 421 -5.38 28.17 2.18
N VAL A 422 -5.32 28.80 1.00
CA VAL A 422 -5.57 30.22 0.83
C VAL A 422 -6.99 30.39 0.27
N PRO A 423 -7.92 30.99 1.03
CA PRO A 423 -9.28 31.29 0.56
C PRO A 423 -9.27 32.26 -0.62
N VAL A 424 -10.27 32.15 -1.51
CA VAL A 424 -10.45 33.09 -2.63
C VAL A 424 -10.76 34.50 -2.13
N GLU A 425 -11.59 34.61 -1.10
CA GLU A 425 -11.91 35.86 -0.40
C GLU A 425 -11.76 35.68 1.11
N GLU A 426 -11.50 36.75 1.85
CA GLU A 426 -11.49 36.71 3.31
C GLU A 426 -12.88 36.28 3.80
N LYS A 427 -12.96 35.05 4.35
CA LYS A 427 -14.17 34.32 4.79
C LYS A 427 -14.87 33.44 3.74
N SER A 428 -14.32 33.32 2.53
CA SER A 428 -14.84 32.36 1.56
C SER A 428 -14.55 30.92 1.99
N GLU A 429 -15.54 30.07 1.79
CA GLU A 429 -15.43 28.63 1.90
C GLU A 429 -14.70 27.99 0.72
N GLU A 430 -14.52 28.73 -0.38
CA GLU A 430 -13.77 28.34 -1.55
C GLU A 430 -12.32 28.84 -1.45
N GLY A 431 -11.37 28.01 -1.88
CA GLY A 431 -9.94 28.29 -1.78
C GLY A 431 -9.10 27.26 -2.51
N SER A 432 -7.79 27.38 -2.38
CA SER A 432 -6.86 26.40 -2.96
C SER A 432 -5.66 26.16 -2.04
N TRP A 433 -5.12 24.94 -2.07
CA TRP A 433 -3.84 24.64 -1.44
C TRP A 433 -2.72 25.34 -2.21
N GLN A 434 -1.85 26.04 -1.49
CA GLN A 434 -0.72 26.78 -2.04
C GLN A 434 0.57 26.46 -1.29
N LEU A 435 1.66 26.30 -2.02
CA LEU A 435 3.01 26.30 -1.49
C LEU A 435 3.48 27.76 -1.40
N CYS A 436 3.63 28.27 -0.19
CA CYS A 436 4.06 29.64 0.09
C CYS A 436 5.52 29.64 0.56
N TYR A 437 6.38 30.50 0.02
CA TYR A 437 7.82 30.46 0.33
C TYR A 437 8.53 31.79 0.14
N VAL A 438 9.63 31.96 0.87
CA VAL A 438 10.53 33.12 0.77
C VAL A 438 11.53 32.87 -0.36
N ALA A 439 11.39 33.64 -1.42
CA ALA A 439 12.26 33.64 -2.59
C ALA A 439 13.20 34.85 -2.57
N LYS A 440 14.26 34.79 -3.41
CA LYS A 440 15.06 35.96 -3.72
C LYS A 440 14.22 36.91 -4.58
N GLY A 441 14.14 38.17 -4.19
CA GLY A 441 13.42 39.20 -4.95
C GLY A 441 14.24 39.73 -6.12
N ASP A 442 13.61 40.56 -6.94
CA ASP A 442 14.17 41.04 -8.21
C ASP A 442 15.34 42.01 -8.01
N LYS A 443 15.40 42.74 -6.87
CA LYS A 443 16.52 43.62 -6.53
C LYS A 443 17.53 42.93 -5.63
N LYS A 444 18.78 43.38 -5.72
CA LYS A 444 19.90 42.83 -4.94
C LYS A 444 19.64 43.01 -3.44
N GLY A 445 19.36 41.90 -2.75
CA GLY A 445 19.10 41.85 -1.31
C GLY A 445 17.62 41.84 -0.92
N GLU A 446 16.72 41.97 -1.87
CA GLU A 446 15.26 41.88 -1.65
C GLU A 446 14.82 40.42 -1.51
N LYS A 447 13.76 40.19 -0.74
CA LYS A 447 13.14 38.87 -0.54
C LYS A 447 11.63 39.00 -0.73
N ASP A 448 11.08 38.16 -1.56
CA ASP A 448 9.65 38.15 -1.85
C ASP A 448 9.00 36.87 -1.36
N ILE A 449 7.72 36.95 -1.04
CA ILE A 449 6.90 35.78 -0.75
C ILE A 449 6.20 35.38 -2.03
N LYS A 450 6.46 34.15 -2.47
CA LYS A 450 5.79 33.53 -3.61
C LYS A 450 4.79 32.51 -3.09
N LYS A 451 3.68 32.34 -3.82
CA LYS A 451 2.59 31.43 -3.49
C LYS A 451 2.21 30.69 -4.77
N ASP A 452 2.54 29.41 -4.84
CA ASP A 452 2.30 28.57 -6.01
C ASP A 452 1.16 27.58 -5.71
N PRO A 453 0.11 27.50 -6.56
CA PRO A 453 -0.99 26.58 -6.33
C PRO A 453 -0.54 25.12 -6.41
N ILE A 454 -0.99 24.32 -5.46
CA ILE A 454 -0.79 22.87 -5.44
C ILE A 454 -1.91 22.22 -6.23
N ASN A 455 -1.55 21.28 -7.11
CA ASN A 455 -2.51 20.57 -7.94
C ASN A 455 -3.64 19.94 -7.07
N PRO A 456 -4.92 20.20 -7.38
CA PRO A 456 -6.06 19.65 -6.62
C PRO A 456 -6.06 18.13 -6.47
N ARG A 457 -5.38 17.40 -7.35
CA ARG A 457 -5.19 15.93 -7.24
C ARG A 457 -4.42 15.52 -5.98
N HIS A 458 -3.67 16.43 -5.37
CA HIS A 458 -2.95 16.23 -4.10
C HIS A 458 -3.69 16.84 -2.90
N HIS A 459 -5.01 16.65 -2.79
CA HIS A 459 -5.81 17.25 -1.70
C HIS A 459 -5.57 16.65 -0.31
N THR A 460 -4.86 15.52 -0.19
CA THR A 460 -4.59 14.90 1.11
C THR A 460 -3.19 15.20 1.64
N PHE A 461 -3.08 15.26 2.96
CA PHE A 461 -1.81 15.51 3.65
C PHE A 461 -0.71 14.54 3.24
N ALA A 462 -1.02 13.24 3.17
CA ALA A 462 -0.04 12.23 2.81
C ALA A 462 0.49 12.44 1.39
N LYS A 463 -0.38 12.84 0.45
CA LYS A 463 0.00 13.12 -0.94
C LYS A 463 0.84 14.39 -1.07
N ILE A 464 0.46 15.47 -0.38
CA ILE A 464 1.25 16.72 -0.36
C ILE A 464 2.62 16.47 0.26
N ARG A 465 2.66 15.77 1.39
CA ARG A 465 3.92 15.39 2.05
C ARG A 465 4.79 14.55 1.11
N ASN A 466 4.24 13.49 0.52
CA ASN A 466 4.99 12.63 -0.39
C ASN A 466 5.47 13.42 -1.62
N LEU A 467 4.67 14.32 -2.17
CA LEU A 467 5.06 15.22 -3.26
C LEU A 467 6.29 16.06 -2.88
N LEU A 468 6.26 16.67 -1.70
CA LEU A 468 7.32 17.53 -1.17
C LEU A 468 8.56 16.75 -0.71
N ASP A 469 8.40 15.49 -0.32
CA ASP A 469 9.48 14.59 0.09
C ASP A 469 10.03 13.77 -1.12
N SER A 470 9.40 13.83 -2.30
CA SER A 470 9.80 13.05 -3.50
C SER A 470 10.96 13.65 -4.29
N LYS A 471 11.63 12.81 -5.08
CA LYS A 471 12.61 13.25 -6.10
C LYS A 471 11.97 14.06 -7.25
N ASP A 472 10.66 13.95 -7.43
CA ASP A 472 9.91 14.70 -8.46
C ASP A 472 9.59 16.15 -8.03
N ARG A 473 9.98 16.57 -6.82
CA ARG A 473 9.75 17.93 -6.30
C ARG A 473 10.22 19.03 -7.25
N ALA A 474 11.39 18.87 -7.85
CA ALA A 474 11.95 19.83 -8.81
C ALA A 474 11.14 19.93 -10.11
N ARG A 475 10.44 18.86 -10.48
CA ARG A 475 9.55 18.83 -11.66
C ARG A 475 8.23 19.54 -11.37
N ASN A 476 7.68 19.31 -10.17
CA ASN A 476 6.39 19.88 -9.78
C ASN A 476 6.49 21.34 -9.35
N PHE A 477 7.66 21.77 -8.90
CA PHE A 477 7.95 23.13 -8.44
C PHE A 477 9.25 23.65 -9.08
N PRO A 478 9.26 23.88 -10.41
CA PRO A 478 10.47 24.26 -11.12
C PRO A 478 11.00 25.63 -10.64
N GLY A 479 12.31 25.70 -10.39
CA GLY A 479 12.99 26.94 -10.00
C GLY A 479 12.98 27.25 -8.50
N ILE A 480 12.43 26.39 -7.65
CA ILE A 480 12.41 26.60 -6.19
C ILE A 480 13.54 25.81 -5.51
N THR A 481 14.46 26.51 -4.84
CA THR A 481 15.49 25.89 -3.98
C THR A 481 14.95 25.79 -2.55
N LEU A 482 14.24 24.70 -2.25
CA LEU A 482 13.67 24.44 -0.94
C LEU A 482 14.74 23.85 -0.01
N LYS A 483 14.80 24.28 1.26
CA LYS A 483 15.64 23.60 2.26
C LYS A 483 15.27 22.12 2.34
N GLU A 484 16.27 21.24 2.43
CA GLU A 484 16.05 19.83 2.71
C GLU A 484 15.24 19.69 4.01
N PRO A 485 14.22 18.82 4.06
CA PRO A 485 13.48 18.61 5.29
C PRO A 485 14.43 18.14 6.40
N ALA A 486 14.27 18.68 7.61
CA ALA A 486 14.95 18.20 8.80
C ALA A 486 14.43 16.79 9.15
N ARG A 487 14.97 15.76 8.49
CA ARG A 487 15.03 14.34 8.88
C ARG A 487 15.63 13.54 7.71
N ARG A 488 16.96 13.35 7.72
CA ARG A 488 17.49 12.03 7.38
C ARG A 488 17.21 11.15 8.59
N VAL A 489 16.35 10.14 8.43
CA VAL A 489 16.47 8.97 9.29
C VAL A 489 17.74 8.28 8.82
N ASP A 490 18.78 8.40 9.63
CA ASP A 490 20.04 7.72 9.45
C ASP A 490 19.81 6.21 9.59
N ASN A 491 19.91 5.48 8.47
CA ASN A 491 19.88 4.01 8.42
C ASN A 491 21.29 3.42 8.35
N THR A 492 22.33 4.11 8.83
CA THR A 492 23.68 3.55 8.86
C THR A 492 23.92 2.73 10.13
N CYS A 493 23.42 1.49 10.14
CA CYS A 493 23.98 0.46 11.01
C CYS A 493 24.93 -0.42 10.19
N PRO A 494 26.23 -0.56 10.56
CA PRO A 494 27.16 -1.37 9.79
C PRO A 494 26.92 -2.88 9.99
N PRO A 495 27.24 -3.72 9.00
CA PRO A 495 26.98 -5.16 9.05
C PRO A 495 27.87 -5.85 10.08
N ARG A 496 27.26 -6.65 10.97
CA ARG A 496 27.98 -7.61 11.82
C ARG A 496 28.02 -8.97 11.12
N LYS A 497 29.20 -9.57 11.02
CA LYS A 497 29.41 -10.95 10.55
C LYS A 497 28.97 -11.96 11.61
N ILE A 498 28.40 -13.08 11.19
CA ILE A 498 28.15 -14.28 12.00
C ILE A 498 28.67 -15.52 11.22
N PRO A 499 29.30 -16.53 11.86
CA PRO A 499 29.81 -17.73 11.22
C PRO A 499 28.74 -18.85 11.10
N ASP A 500 29.04 -19.85 10.25
CA ASP A 500 28.50 -21.23 10.20
C ASP A 500 27.25 -21.58 9.35
N PHE A 501 26.90 -20.80 8.33
CA PHE A 501 26.03 -21.29 7.24
C PHE A 501 26.50 -20.80 5.86
N GLU A 502 26.62 -21.70 4.88
CA GLU A 502 26.75 -21.31 3.47
C GLU A 502 25.37 -20.90 2.92
N ILE A 503 24.95 -19.69 3.26
CA ILE A 503 23.89 -18.97 2.53
C ILE A 503 24.57 -18.30 1.34
N THR A 504 24.17 -18.64 0.11
CA THR A 504 24.61 -17.88 -1.06
C THR A 504 23.86 -16.55 -1.10
N TYR A 505 24.45 -15.52 -0.52
CA TYR A 505 24.01 -14.14 -0.70
C TYR A 505 24.27 -13.73 -2.16
N LEU A 506 23.21 -13.36 -2.88
CA LEU A 506 23.37 -12.87 -4.25
C LEU A 506 23.76 -11.38 -4.20
N PRO A 507 24.90 -10.97 -4.79
CA PRO A 507 25.31 -9.57 -4.77
C PRO A 507 24.28 -8.69 -5.49
N ASN A 508 24.05 -7.49 -4.94
CA ASN A 508 23.31 -6.43 -5.63
C ASN A 508 24.06 -6.01 -6.91
N ARG A 509 23.29 -5.74 -7.96
CA ARG A 509 23.78 -5.39 -9.32
C ARG A 509 24.73 -4.18 -9.36
N ASP A 510 24.70 -3.33 -8.33
CA ASP A 510 25.53 -2.11 -8.24
C ASP A 510 26.97 -2.33 -7.73
N SER A 511 27.37 -3.59 -7.45
CA SER A 511 28.69 -3.91 -6.90
C SER A 511 29.67 -4.56 -7.88
N TYR A 512 29.37 -4.57 -9.19
CA TYR A 512 30.27 -5.10 -10.20
C TYR A 512 31.46 -4.15 -10.45
N LYS A 513 32.59 -4.41 -9.77
CA LYS A 513 33.91 -4.11 -10.33
C LYS A 513 34.42 -5.38 -11.00
N PRO A 514 34.97 -5.32 -12.23
CA PRO A 514 35.58 -6.49 -12.83
C PRO A 514 36.77 -6.91 -11.96
N ALA A 515 36.71 -8.11 -11.40
CA ALA A 515 37.76 -8.63 -10.53
C ALA A 515 38.94 -9.12 -11.38
N ASP A 516 40.13 -8.69 -10.98
CA ASP A 516 41.42 -9.14 -11.47
C ASP A 516 41.56 -10.67 -11.40
N SER A 517 42.28 -11.17 -12.39
CA SER A 517 42.41 -12.57 -12.80
C SER A 517 43.39 -13.39 -11.95
N ASN A 518 43.25 -13.43 -10.62
CA ASN A 518 44.03 -14.36 -9.79
C ASN A 518 43.29 -14.76 -8.49
N LEU A 519 42.56 -15.89 -8.54
CA LEU A 519 42.05 -16.59 -7.35
C LEU A 519 42.45 -18.08 -7.41
N PRO A 520 42.75 -18.73 -6.27
CA PRO A 520 43.34 -20.08 -6.21
C PRO A 520 42.37 -21.19 -6.65
N ASP A 521 42.91 -22.28 -7.16
CA ASP A 521 42.17 -23.41 -7.77
C ASP A 521 41.20 -24.12 -6.81
N SER A 522 41.29 -23.93 -5.49
CA SER A 522 40.35 -24.51 -4.52
C SER A 522 38.97 -23.85 -4.49
N VAL A 523 38.77 -22.75 -5.22
CA VAL A 523 37.47 -22.04 -5.36
C VAL A 523 36.74 -22.43 -6.66
N LYS A 524 37.39 -23.19 -7.56
CA LYS A 524 36.84 -23.54 -8.88
C LYS A 524 35.84 -24.72 -8.88
N THR A 525 35.63 -25.41 -7.77
CA THR A 525 34.86 -26.67 -7.76
C THR A 525 33.36 -26.55 -7.44
N ASN A 526 32.81 -25.36 -7.14
CA ASN A 526 31.36 -25.21 -6.85
C ASN A 526 30.63 -24.16 -7.70
N PHE A 527 31.21 -23.69 -8.80
CA PHE A 527 30.52 -22.81 -9.75
C PHE A 527 30.65 -23.34 -11.19
N ASN A 528 29.79 -24.28 -11.56
CA ASN A 528 29.46 -24.44 -12.99
C ASN A 528 28.41 -23.38 -13.35
N PHE A 529 28.92 -22.21 -13.75
CA PHE A 529 28.19 -21.30 -14.61
C PHE A 529 27.81 -22.06 -15.88
N VAL A 530 26.52 -22.28 -16.12
CA VAL A 530 26.05 -22.49 -17.49
C VAL A 530 25.87 -21.09 -18.06
N SER A 531 26.90 -20.62 -18.73
CA SER A 531 26.79 -19.65 -19.80
C SER A 531 25.99 -20.29 -20.94
N GLU A 532 24.75 -19.87 -21.09
CA GLU A 532 24.08 -19.52 -22.36
C GLU A 532 22.69 -18.95 -22.04
#